data_AF-A0A949B603-F1
#
_entry.id   AF-A0A949B603-F1
#
_cell.length_a   1.000
_cell.length_b   1.000
_cell.length_c   1.000
_cell.angle_alpha   90.00
_cell.angle_beta   90.00
_cell.angle_gamma   90.00
#
_symmetry.space_group_name_H-M   'P 1'
#
loop_
_entity.id
_entity.type
_entity.pdbx_description
1 polymer ?
#
loop_
_entity_poly.entity_id
_entity_poly.type
_entity_poly.pdbx_seq_one_letter_code
_entity_poly.pdbx_strand_id
1 'polypeptide(L)'
;MKEKLKNATFSIPVELLDDLKNIVKTGRARSINSAVREAIELYSAEKEKENLKEEMKSASIDPLFLKDLGNSMDSFRTSDGETSRTIPDW
;
A
#
# COMPACT_ATOMS: atom_id res chain seq x y z
N MET A 1 -18.46 6.93 6.06
CA MET A 1 -18.67 7.79 4.87
C MET A 1 -19.21 6.93 3.75
N LYS A 2 -20.25 7.36 3.00
CA LYS A 2 -20.70 6.64 1.81
C LYS A 2 -19.66 6.85 0.70
N GLU A 3 -18.98 5.80 0.30
CA GLU A 3 -18.10 5.84 -0.87
C GLU A 3 -18.90 6.23 -2.12
N LYS A 4 -18.38 7.18 -2.91
CA LYS A 4 -18.98 7.53 -4.21
C LYS A 4 -18.59 6.45 -5.20
N LEU A 5 -19.54 5.57 -5.54
CA LEU A 5 -19.35 4.51 -6.52
C LEU A 5 -19.71 5.01 -7.92
N LYS A 6 -18.90 4.65 -8.92
CA LYS A 6 -19.18 4.87 -10.34
C LYS A 6 -19.07 3.55 -11.08
N ASN A 7 -20.07 3.23 -11.89
CA ASN A 7 -20.05 2.02 -12.70
C ASN A 7 -19.09 2.19 -13.87
N ALA A 8 -18.30 1.15 -14.13
CA ALA A 8 -17.42 1.03 -15.29
C ALA A 8 -17.71 -0.30 -16.00
N THR A 9 -17.58 -0.29 -17.32
CA THR A 9 -17.77 -1.49 -18.16
C THR A 9 -16.47 -1.76 -18.89
N PHE A 10 -16.01 -3.01 -18.83
CA PHE A 10 -14.76 -3.47 -19.43
C PHE A 10 -14.98 -4.83 -20.09
N SER A 11 -14.23 -5.08 -21.14
CA SER A 11 -14.17 -6.39 -21.78
C SER A 11 -13.14 -7.25 -21.07
N ILE A 12 -13.53 -8.46 -20.66
CA ILE A 12 -12.64 -9.45 -20.07
C ILE A 12 -12.73 -10.77 -20.84
N PRO A 13 -11.66 -11.58 -20.85
CA PRO A 13 -11.70 -12.91 -21.43
C PRO A 13 -12.83 -13.76 -20.82
N VAL A 14 -13.48 -14.57 -21.65
CA VAL A 14 -14.60 -15.42 -21.21
C VAL A 14 -14.15 -16.40 -20.12
N GLU A 15 -12.96 -16.97 -20.30
CA GLU A 15 -12.34 -17.89 -19.33
C GLU A 15 -12.21 -17.23 -17.94
N LEU A 16 -11.72 -15.99 -17.90
CA LEU A 16 -11.57 -15.23 -16.65
C LEU A 16 -12.93 -14.93 -15.99
N LEU A 17 -13.95 -14.64 -16.80
CA LEU A 17 -15.31 -14.43 -16.28
C LEU A 17 -15.87 -15.73 -15.65
N ASP A 18 -15.60 -16.88 -16.26
CA ASP A 18 -16.06 -18.16 -15.72
C ASP A 18 -15.33 -18.55 -14.43
N ASP A 19 -14.03 -18.24 -14.32
CA ASP A 19 -13.29 -18.37 -13.06
C ASP A 19 -13.87 -17.49 -11.95
N LEU A 20 -14.19 -16.22 -12.25
CA LEU A 20 -14.85 -15.32 -11.30
C LEU A 20 -16.21 -15.86 -10.86
N LYS A 21 -17.01 -16.43 -11.77
CA LYS A 21 -18.27 -17.09 -11.40
C LYS A 21 -18.03 -18.27 -10.46
N ASN A 22 -16.98 -19.06 -10.69
CA ASN A 22 -16.64 -20.19 -9.82
C ASN A 22 -16.20 -19.73 -8.43
N ILE A 23 -15.45 -18.63 -8.32
CA ILE A 23 -15.08 -18.01 -7.03
C ILE A 23 -16.33 -17.58 -6.24
N VAL A 24 -17.32 -17.02 -6.93
CA VAL A 24 -18.60 -16.66 -6.29
C VAL A 24 -19.39 -17.92 -5.88
N LYS A 25 -19.48 -18.92 -6.75
CA LYS A 25 -20.17 -20.20 -6.46
C LYS A 25 -19.57 -20.94 -5.25
N THR A 26 -18.25 -20.88 -5.10
CA THR A 26 -17.53 -21.51 -3.98
C THR A 26 -17.66 -20.70 -2.67
N GLY A 27 -18.38 -19.57 -2.68
CA GLY A 27 -18.61 -18.74 -1.51
C GLY A 27 -17.40 -17.89 -1.08
N ARG A 28 -16.32 -17.89 -1.88
CA ARG A 28 -15.11 -17.09 -1.62
C ARG A 28 -15.33 -15.60 -1.88
N ALA A 29 -16.31 -15.24 -2.73
CA ALA A 29 -16.73 -13.86 -2.94
C ALA A 29 -18.26 -13.74 -2.92
N ARG A 30 -18.77 -12.58 -2.46
CA ARG A 30 -20.23 -12.33 -2.37
C ARG A 30 -20.89 -12.10 -3.73
N SER A 31 -20.15 -11.59 -4.71
CA SER A 31 -20.60 -11.30 -6.07
C SER A 31 -19.39 -11.15 -7.02
N ILE A 32 -19.64 -11.14 -8.33
CA ILE A 32 -18.60 -10.87 -9.32
C ILE A 32 -18.04 -9.46 -9.12
N ASN A 33 -18.91 -8.46 -8.89
CA ASN A 33 -18.48 -7.09 -8.67
C ASN A 33 -17.60 -6.93 -7.43
N SER A 34 -17.88 -7.66 -6.34
CA SER A 34 -17.00 -7.65 -5.17
C SER A 34 -15.65 -8.28 -5.45
N ALA A 35 -15.61 -9.38 -6.21
CA ALA A 35 -14.35 -10.02 -6.59
C ALA A 35 -13.50 -9.13 -7.49
N VAL A 36 -14.14 -8.45 -8.46
CA VAL A 36 -13.45 -7.48 -9.32
C VAL A 36 -12.95 -6.28 -8.54
N ARG A 37 -13.77 -5.74 -7.62
CA ARG A 37 -13.37 -4.62 -6.76
C ARG A 37 -12.13 -4.99 -5.94
N GLU A 38 -12.17 -6.13 -5.27
CA GLU A 38 -11.05 -6.62 -4.45
C GLU A 38 -9.77 -6.78 -5.29
N ALA A 39 -9.87 -7.40 -6.47
CA ALA A 39 -8.73 -7.58 -7.37
C ALA A 39 -8.11 -6.23 -7.80
N ILE A 40 -8.95 -5.22 -8.10
CA ILE A 40 -8.48 -3.87 -8.46
C ILE A 40 -7.81 -3.19 -7.27
N GLU A 41 -8.39 -3.29 -6.07
CA GLU A 41 -7.81 -2.70 -4.86
C GLU A 41 -6.44 -3.31 -4.53
N LEU A 42 -6.32 -4.64 -4.62
CA LEU A 42 -5.05 -5.34 -4.41
C LEU A 42 -4.00 -4.93 -5.45
N TYR A 43 -4.37 -4.89 -6.73
CA TYR A 43 -3.48 -4.47 -7.80
C TYR A 43 -3.01 -3.02 -7.62
N SER A 44 -3.92 -2.11 -7.27
CA SER A 44 -3.58 -0.71 -7.05
C SER A 44 -2.62 -0.54 -5.87
N ALA A 45 -2.87 -1.24 -4.76
CA ALA A 45 -2.02 -1.18 -3.58
C ALA A 45 -0.61 -1.74 -3.86
N GLU A 46 -0.52 -2.82 -4.65
CA GLU A 46 0.76 -3.38 -5.08
C GLU A 46 1.54 -2.37 -5.92
N LYS A 47 0.89 -1.71 -6.90
CA LYS A 47 1.55 -0.70 -7.74
C LYS A 47 1.96 0.56 -6.98
N GLU A 48 1.17 0.98 -6.01
CA GLU A 48 1.53 2.09 -5.12
C GLU A 48 2.77 1.75 -4.28
N LYS A 49 2.84 0.53 -3.75
CA LYS A 49 4.02 0.04 -3.01
C LYS A 49 5.27 -0.03 -3.90
N GLU A 50 5.14 -0.48 -5.13
CA GLU A 50 6.25 -0.48 -6.10
C GLU A 50 6.73 0.94 -6.40
N ASN A 51 5.81 1.87 -6.65
CA ASN A 51 6.15 3.28 -6.88
C ASN A 51 6.87 3.89 -5.67
N LEU A 52 6.34 3.70 -4.46
CA LEU A 52 6.98 4.18 -3.23
C LEU A 52 8.40 3.63 -3.08
N LYS A 53 8.61 2.35 -3.42
CA LYS A 53 9.94 1.72 -3.34
C LYS A 53 10.93 2.40 -4.30
N GLU A 54 10.52 2.70 -5.52
CA GLU A 54 11.39 3.37 -6.50
C GLU A 54 11.64 4.83 -6.14
N GLU A 55 10.64 5.54 -5.60
CA GLU A 55 10.80 6.89 -5.05
C GLU A 55 11.81 6.91 -3.90
N MET A 56 11.68 5.99 -2.95
CA MET A 56 12.62 5.85 -1.83
C MET A 56 14.04 5.51 -2.30
N LYS A 57 14.17 4.63 -3.29
CA LYS A 57 15.47 4.32 -3.90
C LYS A 57 16.10 5.55 -4.53
N SER A 58 15.31 6.36 -5.22
CA SER A 58 15.76 7.61 -5.82
C SER A 58 16.16 8.64 -4.75
N ALA A 59 15.35 8.77 -3.69
CA ALA A 59 15.64 9.64 -2.56
C ALA A 59 16.90 9.21 -1.78
N SER A 60 17.19 7.90 -1.71
CA SER A 60 18.36 7.38 -0.98
C SER A 60 19.71 7.82 -1.55
N ILE A 61 19.74 8.26 -2.80
CA ILE A 61 20.93 8.79 -3.46
C ILE A 61 20.88 10.31 -3.65
N ASP A 62 19.78 10.97 -3.28
CA ASP A 62 19.62 12.41 -3.36
C ASP A 62 20.33 13.10 -2.18
N PRO A 63 21.39 13.89 -2.43
CA PRO A 63 22.13 14.57 -1.37
C PRO A 63 21.29 15.54 -0.54
N LEU A 64 20.28 16.19 -1.13
CA LEU A 64 19.41 17.12 -0.41
C LEU A 64 18.51 16.36 0.56
N PHE A 65 17.90 15.27 0.09
CA PHE A 65 17.09 14.40 0.92
C PHE A 65 17.89 13.80 2.09
N LEU A 66 19.10 13.31 1.84
CA LEU A 66 19.97 12.78 2.89
C LEU A 66 20.39 13.83 3.92
N LYS A 67 20.63 15.06 3.48
CA LYS A 67 20.95 16.18 4.36
C LYS A 67 19.76 16.51 5.27
N ASP A 68 18.55 16.58 4.71
CA ASP A 68 17.33 16.86 5.48
C ASP A 68 17.00 15.75 6.47
N LEU A 69 17.22 14.48 6.06
CA LEU A 69 17.13 13.34 6.95
C LEU A 69 18.13 13.44 8.12
N GLY A 70 19.38 13.78 7.83
CA GLY A 70 20.42 13.97 8.85
C GLY A 70 20.09 15.08 9.84
N ASN A 71 19.62 16.24 9.34
CA ASN A 71 19.19 17.36 10.19
C ASN A 71 18.03 16.97 11.11
N SER A 72 17.09 16.16 10.60
CA SER A 72 15.97 15.65 11.37
C SER A 72 16.46 14.71 12.47
N MET A 73 17.32 13.74 12.12
CA MET A 73 17.94 12.82 13.10
C MET A 73 18.70 13.58 14.20
N ASP A 74 19.44 14.61 13.85
CA ASP A 74 20.19 15.42 14.81
C ASP A 74 19.28 16.20 15.75
N SER A 75 18.14 16.70 15.25
CA SER A 75 17.16 17.44 16.05
C SER A 75 16.48 16.56 17.12
N PHE A 76 16.29 15.26 16.85
CA PHE A 76 15.68 14.31 17.78
C PHE A 76 16.70 13.58 18.68
N ARG A 77 18.00 13.66 18.38
CA ARG A 77 19.07 12.95 19.07
C ARG A 77 19.04 13.11 20.61
N THR A 78 18.75 14.31 21.10
CA THR A 78 18.67 14.58 22.54
C THR A 78 17.49 13.85 23.20
N SER A 79 16.31 13.95 22.60
CA SER A 79 15.08 13.30 23.10
C SER A 79 15.17 11.76 23.05
N ASP A 80 15.80 11.20 22.01
CA ASP A 80 16.06 9.76 21.90
C ASP A 80 17.04 9.27 22.99
N GLY A 81 18.06 10.09 23.28
CA GLY A 81 19.04 9.81 24.34
C GLY A 81 18.45 9.86 25.75
N GLU A 82 17.51 10.78 26.00
CA GLU A 82 16.77 10.83 27.27
C GLU A 82 15.84 9.62 27.45
N THR A 83 15.14 9.23 26.38
CA THR A 83 14.25 8.07 26.37
C THR A 83 15.02 6.77 26.66
N SER A 84 16.17 6.58 26.01
CA SER A 84 17.01 5.38 26.19
C SER A 84 17.58 5.24 27.62
N ARG A 85 17.69 6.33 28.39
CA ARG A 85 18.15 6.30 29.78
C ARG A 85 17.04 6.01 30.79
N THR A 86 15.78 6.06 30.35
CA THR A 86 14.60 6.03 31.23
C THR A 86 13.80 4.73 31.08
N ILE A 87 13.96 4.02 29.95
CA ILE A 87 13.35 2.70 29.75
C ILE A 87 14.26 1.63 30.38
N PRO A 88 13.83 0.89 31.41
CA PRO A 88 14.60 -0.22 31.95
C PRO A 88 14.73 -1.34 30.91
N ASP A 89 15.91 -1.93 30.77
CA ASP A 89 16.08 -3.21 30.06
C ASP A 89 15.17 -4.25 30.74
N TRP A 90 14.33 -4.92 29.94
CA TRP A 90 13.46 -6.02 30.39
C TRP A 90 14.07 -7.37 30.04
#